data_AF-A0A967XRS0-F1
#
_entry.id   AF-A0A967XRS0-F1
#
_cell.length_a   1.000
_cell.length_b   1.000
_cell.length_c   1.000
_cell.angle_alpha   90.00
_cell.angle_beta   90.00
_cell.angle_gamma   90.00
#
_symmetry.space_group_name_H-M   'P 1'
#
loop_
_entity.id
_entity.type
_entity.pdbx_description
1 polymer ?
#
loop_
_entity_poly.entity_id
_entity_poly.type
_entity_poly.pdbx_seq_one_letter_code
_entity_poly.pdbx_strand_id
1 'polypeptide(L)' 'MTTSTLDGERLGRLLAEEPFVSRIHLRASVDSTSDELRRLADEGAEPGTVVIAEQQLAGRGRRGRSWHSPPGLGL' A
#
# COMPACT_ATOMS: atom_id res chain seq x y z
N MET A 1 6.76 -19.88 -3.93
CA MET A 1 7.32 -18.96 -2.91
C MET A 1 7.55 -17.63 -3.60
N THR A 2 6.62 -16.68 -3.48
CA THR A 2 6.73 -15.38 -4.15
C THR A 2 7.63 -14.50 -3.29
N THR A 3 8.86 -14.26 -3.76
CA THR A 3 9.81 -13.37 -3.08
C THR A 3 9.29 -11.94 -3.21
N SER A 4 8.83 -11.36 -2.11
CA SER A 4 8.49 -9.93 -2.03
C SER A 4 9.75 -9.11 -2.34
N THR A 5 9.65 -8.22 -3.32
CA THR A 5 10.62 -7.16 -3.63
C THR A 5 10.59 -6.02 -2.62
N LEU A 6 9.48 -5.84 -1.90
CA LEU A 6 9.38 -4.86 -0.82
C LEU A 6 10.14 -5.34 0.43
N ASP A 7 11.19 -4.59 0.81
CA ASP A 7 11.95 -4.76 2.05
C ASP A 7 11.27 -3.99 3.19
N GLY A 8 10.53 -4.72 4.02
CA GLY A 8 9.79 -4.12 5.12
C GLY A 8 10.66 -3.55 6.24
N GLU A 9 11.86 -4.08 6.46
CA GLU A 9 12.77 -3.55 7.48
C GLU A 9 13.32 -2.20 7.02
N ARG A 10 13.76 -2.12 5.77
CA ARG A 10 14.25 -0.87 5.19
C ARG A 10 13.15 0.19 5.12
N LEU A 11 11.93 -0.18 4.71
CA LEU A 11 10.79 0.74 4.68
C LEU A 11 10.44 1.23 6.08
N GLY A 12 10.40 0.34 7.07
CA GLY A 12 10.16 0.72 8.46
C GLY A 12 11.20 1.72 8.95
N ARG A 13 12.48 1.52 8.63
CA ARG A 13 13.56 2.44 9.02
C ARG A 13 13.47 3.81 8.34
N LEU A 14 13.21 3.82 7.02
CA LEU A 14 13.16 5.07 6.25
C LEU A 14 11.95 5.94 6.61
N LEU A 15 10.82 5.30 6.92
CA LEU A 15 9.57 5.99 7.17
C LEU A 15 9.30 6.24 8.67
N ALA A 16 10.10 5.65 9.57
CA ALA A 16 9.97 5.90 11.02
C ALA A 16 10.26 7.36 11.41
N GLU A 17 11.10 8.06 10.64
CA GLU A 17 11.45 9.47 10.87
C GLU A 17 10.42 10.44 10.27
N GLU A 18 9.46 9.94 9.48
CA GLU A 18 8.45 10.79 8.84
C GLU A 18 7.33 11.14 9.82
N PRO A 19 7.13 12.44 10.14
CA PRO A 19 6.25 12.87 11.24
C PRO A 19 4.76 12.59 10.99
N PHE A 20 4.41 12.17 9.78
CA PHE A 20 3.04 11.87 9.36
C PHE A 20 2.80 10.38 9.13
N VAL A 21 3.78 9.49 9.36
CA VAL A 21 3.61 8.04 9.21
C VAL A 21 3.44 7.42 10.60
N SER A 22 2.30 6.74 10.82
CA SER A 22 2.00 6.07 12.09
C SER A 22 2.09 4.55 12.00
N ARG A 23 1.69 3.97 10.86
CA ARG A 23 1.73 2.52 10.63
C ARG A 23 1.85 2.20 9.14
N ILE A 24 2.65 1.19 8.82
CA ILE A 24 2.86 0.72 7.45
C ILE A 24 2.29 -0.68 7.30
N HIS A 25 1.41 -0.87 6.32
CA HIS A 25 0.86 -2.16 5.94
C HIS A 25 1.44 -2.57 4.58
N LEU A 26 2.30 -3.59 4.60
CA LEU A 26 2.81 -4.20 3.37
C LEU A 26 1.88 -5.33 2.93
N ARG A 27 1.63 -5.40 1.62
CA ARG A 27 0.78 -6.40 0.98
C ARG A 27 1.44 -6.91 -0.29
N ALA A 28 1.39 -8.22 -0.52
CA ALA A 28 1.84 -8.77 -1.81
C ALA A 28 0.89 -8.38 -2.95
N SER A 29 -0.42 -8.43 -2.68
CA SER A 29 -1.45 -8.09 -3.67
C SER A 29 -2.69 -7.56 -2.96
N VAL A 30 -3.34 -6.58 -3.57
CA VAL A 30 -4.65 -6.03 -3.15
C VAL A 30 -5.51 -5.75 -4.37
N ASP A 31 -6.82 -5.62 -4.20
CA ASP A 31 -7.66 -5.10 -5.28
C ASP A 31 -7.29 -3.64 -5.58
N SER A 32 -7.30 -2.79 -4.55
CA SER A 32 -6.85 -1.41 -4.63
C SER A 32 -6.25 -0.96 -3.30
N THR A 33 -5.10 -0.28 -3.32
CA THR A 33 -4.49 0.29 -2.11
C THR A 33 -5.40 1.32 -1.45
N SER A 34 -6.16 2.09 -2.24
CA SER A 34 -7.16 3.02 -1.70
C SER A 34 -8.31 2.32 -0.97
N ASP A 35 -8.74 1.15 -1.44
CA ASP A 35 -9.81 0.40 -0.78
C ASP A 35 -9.33 -0.27 0.48
N GLU A 36 -8.13 -0.85 0.45
CA GLU A 36 -7.51 -1.41 1.65
C GLU A 36 -7.31 -0.31 2.70
N LEU A 37 -6.86 0.88 2.31
CA LEU A 37 -6.73 2.00 3.24
C LEU A 37 -8.09 2.45 3.79
N ARG A 38 -9.14 2.47 2.96
CA ARG A 38 -10.50 2.77 3.42
C ARG A 38 -11.01 1.72 4.42
N ARG A 39 -10.82 0.43 4.13
CA ARG A 39 -11.17 -0.67 5.03
C ARG A 39 -10.47 -0.53 6.37
N LEU A 40 -9.17 -0.27 6.36
CA LEU A 40 -8.40 -0.03 7.58
C LEU A 40 -8.91 1.19 8.35
N ALA A 41 -9.25 2.27 7.66
CA ALA A 41 -9.85 3.45 8.30
C ALA A 41 -11.21 3.14 8.93
N ASP A 42 -12.06 2.37 8.25
CA ASP A 42 -13.35 1.89 8.78
C ASP A 42 -13.16 0.97 10.00
N GLU A 43 -12.03 0.25 10.07
CA GLU A 43 -11.58 -0.56 11.22
C GLU A 43 -10.90 0.26 12.34
N GLY A 44 -10.80 1.58 12.19
CA GLY A 44 -10.24 2.48 13.21
C GLY A 44 -8.73 2.70 13.09
N ALA A 45 -8.13 2.51 11.91
CA ALA A 45 -6.73 2.83 11.70
C ALA A 45 -6.44 4.32 11.93
N GLU A 46 -5.29 4.58 12.55
CA GLU A 46 -4.87 5.93 12.94
C GLU A 46 -4.53 6.80 11.71
N PRO A 47 -4.69 8.13 11.80
CA PRO A 47 -4.13 9.05 10.82
C PRO A 47 -2.64 8.76 10.59
N GLY A 48 -2.19 8.85 9.35
CA GLY A 48 -0.83 8.49 8.97
C GLY A 48 -0.60 7.00 8.68
N THR A 49 -1.67 6.20 8.63
CA THR A 49 -1.59 4.81 8.14
C THR A 49 -1.27 4.79 6.64
N VAL A 50 -0.27 3.99 6.26
CA VAL A 50 0.20 3.82 4.89
C VAL A 50 0.00 2.37 4.45
N VAL A 51 -0.51 2.18 3.24
CA VAL A 51 -0.60 0.86 2.58
C VAL A 51 0.32 0.86 1.37
N ILE A 52 1.23 -0.10 1.30
CA ILE A 52 2.09 -0.35 0.14
C ILE A 52 1.81 -1.77 -0.34
N ALA A 53 1.54 -1.93 -1.64
CA ALA A 53 1.29 -3.22 -2.25
C ALA A 53 2.18 -3.43 -3.47
N GLU A 54 2.70 -4.65 -3.66
CA GLU A 54 3.47 -4.95 -4.88
C GLU A 54 2.58 -4.93 -6.13
N GLN A 55 1.32 -5.33 -5.98
CA GLN A 55 0.37 -5.40 -7.08
C GLN A 55 -1.02 -4.89 -6.69
N GLN A 56 -1.69 -4.22 -7.64
CA GLN A 56 -3.11 -3.94 -7.60
C GLN A 56 -3.85 -4.73 -8.69
N LEU A 57 -4.86 -5.52 -8.32
CA LEU A 57 -5.67 -6.35 -9.23
C LEU A 57 -6.79 -5.56 -9.90
N ALA A 58 -7.34 -4.58 -9.21
CA ALA A 58 -8.47 -3.76 -9.62
C ALA A 58 -8.21 -2.28 -9.31
N GLY A 59 -6.98 -1.83 -9.59
CA GLY A 59 -6.58 -0.44 -9.36
C GLY A 59 -7.52 0.53 -10.07
N ARG A 60 -7.90 1.61 -9.38
CA ARG A 60 -8.82 2.62 -9.91
C ARG A 60 -8.15 3.98 -10.01
N GLY A 61 -8.06 4.48 -11.23
CA GLY A 61 -7.67 5.85 -11.53
C GLY A 61 -8.87 6.80 -11.56
N ARG A 62 -8.58 8.08 -11.84
CA ARG A 62 -9.61 9.13 -11.92
C ARG A 62 -10.57 8.90 -13.09
N ARG A 63 -11.84 9.28 -12.88
CA ARG A 63 -12.93 9.22 -13.88
C ARG A 63 -13.20 7.81 -14.39
N GLY A 64 -13.15 6.82 -13.49
CA GLY A 64 -13.47 5.42 -13.81
C GLY A 64 -12.44 4.70 -14.67
N ARG A 65 -11.26 5.30 -14.92
CA ARG A 65 -10.18 4.61 -15.65
C ARG A 65 -9.53 3.56 -14.76
N SER A 66 -9.20 2.41 -15.32
CA SER A 66 -8.40 1.41 -14.63
C SER A 66 -6.97 1.90 -14.40
N TRP A 67 -6.36 1.45 -13.30
CA TRP A 67 -4.95 1.65 -12.97
C TRP A 67 -4.25 0.30 -12.96
N HIS A 68 -3.33 0.11 -13.91
CA HIS A 68 -2.57 -1.13 -14.04
C HIS A 68 -1.29 -1.05 -13.21
N SER A 69 -1.13 -1.93 -12.22
CA SER A 69 0.02 -1.96 -11.31
C SER A 69 0.43 -3.41 -11.04
N PRO A 70 1.17 -4.05 -11.94
CA PRO A 70 1.68 -5.40 -11.74
C PRO A 70 2.88 -5.41 -10.76
N PRO A 71 3.24 -6.58 -10.20
CA PRO A 71 4.35 -6.70 -9.25
C PRO A 71 5.64 -6.09 -9.76
N GLY A 72 6.29 -5.26 -8.93
CA GLY A 72 7.62 -4.71 -9.21
C GLY A 72 7.72 -3.71 -10.37
N LEU A 73 6.60 -3.28 -10.97
CA LEU A 73 6.58 -2.28 -12.05
C LEU A 73 5.84 -0.98 -11.66
N GLY A 74 5.26 -0.93 -10.46
CA GLY A 74 4.66 0.28 -9.88
C GLY A 74 5.55 0.81 -8.74
N LEU A 75 5.46 2.12 -8.48
CA LEU A 75 6.22 2.89 -7.47
C LEU A 75 7.75 2.66 -7.49
#